data_AF-A0A7G5MQ84-F1
#
_entry.id   AF-A0A7G5MQ84-F1
#
_cell.length_a   1.000
_cell.length_b   1.000
_cell.length_c   1.000
_cell.angle_alpha   90.00
_cell.angle_beta   90.00
_cell.angle_gamma   90.00
#
_symmetry.space_group_name_H-M   'P 1'
#
loop_
_entity.id
_entity.type
_entity.pdbx_description
1 polymer ?
#
loop_
_entity_poly.entity_id
_entity_poly.type
_entity_poly.pdbx_seq_one_letter_code
_entity_poly.pdbx_strand_id
1 'polypeptide(L)'
;MANYIYTGSWKSSPEKDDAGIQLYRQNPQNGTLDAVEKYMPELSAGYICISENGKYLYTVDEIKRHPDHMETEGSIWAFKIDRRDGTLKEINHISSYGVFPNYLAVSKDGRHLFAVNYGSEDVLIRTKRNHKGEIEIEHLYEESSMAAFSLREDGGLDQLEDLRKAEGIPSRFFEWFQSAPHPHCIGISPDDQMILVADRGCDKIIVCGYDRAERKYSDIHEYPVSRGIGPRNCIFHPNGNMVYVLGEVQPYVIAYQYDSKTRMMVEKQRCLTADEEEIYDGKEKSFFLCAHPSDIQIHPDGTMLYVLNRGPDTIACFEILKDGTLRCKGRIASKGVWPWSCTIDEQGNYMYIVHKNSNSVSIFRLDKEGIPVYTGFKTDLDNGVCIKSTALGPE
;
A
#
# COMPACT_ATOMS: atom_id res chain seq x y z
N MET A 1 8.05 -10.85 -24.28
CA MET A 1 8.28 -10.14 -23.00
C MET A 1 8.35 -11.19 -21.91
N ALA A 2 9.29 -11.05 -20.99
CA ALA A 2 9.38 -11.89 -19.78
C ALA A 2 8.78 -11.10 -18.62
N ASN A 3 8.04 -11.77 -17.74
CA ASN A 3 7.48 -11.12 -16.57
C ASN A 3 8.40 -11.35 -15.37
N TYR A 4 8.65 -10.27 -14.64
CA TYR A 4 9.50 -10.25 -13.45
C TYR A 4 8.67 -9.80 -12.26
N ILE A 5 8.98 -10.38 -11.11
CA ILE A 5 8.31 -10.09 -9.84
C ILE A 5 9.35 -9.62 -8.84
N TYR A 6 9.06 -8.50 -8.19
CA TYR A 6 9.82 -7.96 -7.08
C TYR A 6 9.00 -8.10 -5.81
N THR A 7 9.61 -8.65 -4.76
CA THR A 7 9.01 -8.66 -3.43
C THR A 7 9.84 -7.86 -2.46
N GLY A 8 9.20 -7.17 -1.53
CA GLY A 8 9.84 -6.45 -0.43
C GLY A 8 9.56 -7.14 0.90
N SER A 9 10.58 -7.18 1.77
CA SER A 9 10.51 -7.77 3.10
C SER A 9 10.93 -6.77 4.19
N TRP A 10 10.34 -6.90 5.38
CA TRP A 10 10.80 -6.18 6.57
C TRP A 10 11.95 -6.90 7.27
N LYS A 11 12.77 -6.14 8.01
CA LYS A 11 13.77 -6.71 8.93
C LYS A 11 13.07 -7.37 10.10
N SER A 12 13.53 -8.55 10.52
CA SER A 12 13.02 -9.17 11.75
C SER A 12 13.58 -8.51 13.01
N SER A 13 14.76 -7.89 12.92
CA SER A 13 15.33 -7.03 13.96
C SER A 13 16.35 -6.05 13.37
N PRO A 14 16.69 -4.95 14.07
CA PRO A 14 17.63 -3.95 13.55
C PRO A 14 18.99 -4.52 13.11
N GLU A 15 19.47 -5.56 13.80
CA GLU A 15 20.81 -6.16 13.58
C GLU A 15 20.85 -7.32 12.57
N LYS A 16 19.74 -7.67 11.92
CA LYS A 16 19.70 -8.77 10.97
C LYS A 16 19.58 -8.28 9.53
N ASP A 17 20.32 -8.93 8.65
CA ASP A 17 20.24 -8.71 7.21
C ASP A 17 19.38 -9.82 6.58
N ASP A 18 18.09 -9.82 6.90
CA ASP A 18 17.11 -10.83 6.47
C ASP A 18 15.97 -10.28 5.61
N ALA A 19 16.04 -9.01 5.24
CA ALA A 19 14.99 -8.26 4.56
C ALA A 19 15.32 -8.00 3.07
N GLY A 20 15.01 -6.80 2.58
CA GLY A 20 15.40 -6.34 1.25
C GLY A 20 14.41 -6.65 0.14
N ILE A 21 14.92 -6.58 -1.09
CA ILE A 21 14.15 -6.83 -2.32
C ILE A 21 14.58 -8.19 -2.90
N GLN A 22 13.62 -9.05 -3.20
CA GLN A 22 13.88 -10.29 -3.93
C GLN A 22 13.28 -10.20 -5.34
N LEU A 23 14.11 -10.44 -6.35
CA LEU A 23 13.73 -10.55 -7.75
C LEU A 23 13.47 -12.00 -8.11
N TYR A 24 12.37 -12.23 -8.82
CA TYR A 24 12.02 -13.49 -9.43
C TYR A 24 11.71 -13.32 -10.92
N ARG A 25 11.96 -14.37 -11.68
CA ARG A 25 11.46 -14.53 -13.04
C ARG A 25 10.23 -15.45 -13.02
N GLN A 26 9.14 -15.01 -13.64
CA GLN A 26 7.93 -15.82 -13.78
C GLN A 26 8.14 -16.88 -14.87
N ASN A 27 7.84 -18.13 -14.54
CA ASN A 27 7.67 -19.20 -15.52
C ASN A 27 6.32 -19.01 -16.24
N PRO A 28 6.31 -18.76 -17.56
CA PRO A 28 5.08 -18.42 -18.28
C PRO A 28 4.12 -19.61 -18.49
N GLN A 29 4.56 -20.86 -18.24
CA GLN A 29 3.71 -22.04 -18.44
C GLN A 29 2.86 -22.37 -17.20
N ASN A 30 3.40 -22.17 -16.00
CA ASN A 30 2.76 -22.58 -14.76
C ASN A 30 2.69 -21.47 -13.69
N GLY A 31 3.30 -20.31 -13.97
CA GLY A 31 3.34 -19.17 -13.07
C GLY A 31 4.35 -19.27 -11.93
N THR A 32 5.15 -20.34 -11.82
CA THR A 32 6.14 -20.49 -10.73
C THR A 32 7.20 -19.40 -10.78
N LEU A 33 7.79 -19.10 -9.62
CA LEU A 33 8.79 -18.04 -9.47
C LEU A 33 10.18 -18.62 -9.30
N ASP A 34 11.05 -18.37 -10.27
CA ASP A 34 12.46 -18.72 -10.21
C ASP A 34 13.22 -17.53 -9.61
N ALA A 35 13.86 -17.74 -8.46
CA ALA A 35 14.64 -16.69 -7.80
C ALA A 35 15.84 -16.28 -8.66
N VAL A 36 16.04 -14.97 -8.82
CA VAL A 36 17.15 -14.41 -9.62
C VAL A 36 18.20 -13.80 -8.71
N GLU A 37 17.83 -12.78 -7.93
CA GLU A 37 18.77 -12.02 -7.11
C GLU A 37 18.07 -11.37 -5.91
N LYS A 38 18.80 -11.23 -4.81
CA LYS A 38 18.37 -10.54 -3.58
C LYS A 38 19.21 -9.29 -3.39
N TYR A 39 18.55 -8.15 -3.16
CA TYR A 39 19.17 -6.84 -3.01
C TYR A 39 18.94 -6.29 -1.61
N MET A 40 19.96 -5.63 -1.07
CA MET A 40 19.89 -4.86 0.17
C MET A 40 19.21 -5.58 1.34
N PRO A 41 19.73 -6.74 1.78
CA PRO A 41 19.14 -7.50 2.89
C PRO A 41 19.05 -6.71 4.21
N GLU A 42 19.81 -5.62 4.34
CA GLU A 42 19.80 -4.67 5.44
C GLU A 42 18.63 -3.67 5.41
N LEU A 43 17.91 -3.55 4.29
CA LEU A 43 16.85 -2.57 4.03
C LEU A 43 15.47 -3.13 4.42
N SER A 44 14.68 -2.38 5.17
CA SER A 44 13.29 -2.74 5.49
C SER A 44 12.36 -2.35 4.33
N ALA A 45 12.44 -3.09 3.22
CA ALA A 45 11.71 -2.81 1.97
C ALA A 45 10.19 -3.07 2.09
N GLY A 46 9.51 -2.18 2.79
CA GLY A 46 8.10 -2.34 3.17
C GLY A 46 7.09 -2.14 2.04
N TYR A 47 7.44 -1.32 1.05
CA TYR A 47 6.61 -1.04 -0.11
C TYR A 47 7.46 -0.72 -1.34
N ILE A 48 7.07 -1.30 -2.48
CA ILE A 48 7.69 -1.09 -3.78
C ILE A 48 6.69 -0.44 -4.73
N CYS A 49 7.12 0.56 -5.49
CA CYS A 49 6.39 1.05 -6.65
C CYS A 49 7.30 1.05 -7.89
N ILE A 50 6.73 0.75 -9.06
CA ILE A 50 7.44 0.72 -10.34
C ILE A 50 6.89 1.85 -11.19
N SER A 51 7.76 2.62 -11.82
CA SER A 51 7.36 3.67 -12.77
C SER A 51 6.58 3.07 -13.95
N GLU A 52 5.59 3.78 -14.49
CA GLU A 52 4.71 3.26 -15.55
C GLU A 52 5.44 2.79 -16.82
N ASN A 53 6.61 3.37 -17.12
CA ASN A 53 7.44 2.95 -18.26
C ASN A 53 8.27 1.68 -17.98
N GLY A 54 8.22 1.13 -16.76
CA GLY A 54 8.97 -0.05 -16.32
C GLY A 54 10.48 0.13 -16.23
N LYS A 55 10.99 1.38 -16.18
CA LYS A 55 12.44 1.66 -16.14
C LYS A 55 13.00 1.82 -14.74
N TYR A 56 12.16 2.22 -13.78
CA TYR A 56 12.60 2.56 -12.43
C TYR A 56 11.74 1.85 -11.38
N LEU A 57 12.40 1.44 -10.30
CA LEU A 57 11.79 0.90 -9.10
C LEU A 57 12.13 1.82 -7.94
N TYR A 58 11.13 2.15 -7.13
CA TYR A 58 11.32 2.89 -5.88
C TYR A 58 10.82 2.04 -4.72
N THR A 59 11.54 2.07 -3.60
CA THR A 59 11.13 1.41 -2.36
C THR A 59 11.34 2.33 -1.18
N VAL A 60 10.60 2.07 -0.11
CA VAL A 60 10.82 2.67 1.20
C VAL A 60 11.80 1.83 2.02
N ASP A 61 12.57 2.49 2.88
CA ASP A 61 13.11 1.89 4.10
C ASP A 61 12.11 2.18 5.23
N GLU A 62 11.21 1.23 5.47
CA GLU A 62 10.11 1.37 6.42
C GLU A 62 10.61 1.15 7.84
N ILE A 63 11.30 2.15 8.37
CA ILE A 63 11.87 2.16 9.71
C ILE A 63 11.53 3.45 10.45
N LYS A 64 11.68 3.38 11.76
CA LYS A 64 11.65 4.54 12.67
C LYS A 64 13.02 4.88 13.23
N ARG A 65 13.93 3.90 13.39
CA ARG A 65 15.27 4.11 13.95
C ARG A 65 16.28 3.29 13.19
N HIS A 66 17.39 3.91 12.86
CA HIS A 66 18.58 3.18 12.46
C HIS A 66 19.28 2.58 13.69
N PRO A 67 19.86 1.38 13.58
CA PRO A 67 20.61 0.77 14.68
C PRO A 67 21.84 1.60 15.09
N ASP A 68 22.51 2.23 14.13
CA ASP A 68 23.82 2.87 14.31
C ASP A 68 23.80 4.41 14.30
N HIS A 69 22.63 5.02 14.06
CA HIS A 69 22.48 6.47 13.96
C HIS A 69 21.37 6.98 14.87
N MET A 70 21.57 8.17 15.45
CA MET A 70 20.55 8.84 16.25
C MET A 70 19.38 9.38 15.41
N GLU A 71 19.55 9.46 14.09
CA GLU A 71 18.51 9.89 13.16
C GLU A 71 17.39 8.84 13.11
N THR A 72 16.16 9.30 13.35
CA THR A 72 14.97 8.46 13.47
C THR A 72 14.00 8.74 12.34
N GLU A 73 14.41 8.46 11.11
CA GLU A 73 13.56 8.62 9.93
C GLU A 73 13.78 7.48 8.94
N GLY A 74 12.75 7.20 8.15
CA GLY A 74 12.87 6.30 7.02
C GLY A 74 13.44 6.99 5.80
N SER A 75 13.70 6.22 4.77
CA SER A 75 14.26 6.70 3.51
C SER A 75 13.51 6.16 2.31
N ILE A 76 13.75 6.76 1.16
CA ILE A 76 13.23 6.33 -0.14
C ILE A 76 14.44 6.04 -1.02
N TRP A 77 14.44 4.88 -1.66
CA TRP A 77 15.52 4.39 -2.53
C TRP A 77 15.03 4.26 -3.96
N ALA A 78 15.85 4.69 -4.91
CA ALA A 78 15.58 4.62 -6.34
C ALA A 78 16.57 3.67 -7.04
N PHE A 79 16.02 2.81 -7.90
CA PHE A 79 16.76 1.84 -8.69
C PHE A 79 16.39 1.95 -10.17
N LYS A 80 17.40 1.75 -11.02
CA LYS A 80 17.19 1.49 -12.43
C LYS A 80 17.00 0.00 -12.64
N ILE A 81 15.98 -0.36 -13.42
CA ILE A 81 15.69 -1.73 -13.83
C ILE A 81 16.42 -2.01 -15.16
N ASP A 82 17.24 -3.07 -15.23
CA ASP A 82 17.70 -3.59 -16.52
C ASP A 82 16.55 -4.34 -17.20
N ARG A 83 16.11 -3.83 -18.36
CA ARG A 83 14.96 -4.39 -19.10
C ARG A 83 15.22 -5.79 -19.67
N ARG A 84 16.46 -6.26 -19.69
CA ARG A 84 16.82 -7.57 -20.26
C ARG A 84 16.52 -8.69 -19.26
N ASP A 85 16.90 -8.49 -18.00
CA ASP A 85 16.89 -9.52 -16.96
C ASP A 85 16.20 -9.12 -15.65
N GLY A 86 15.69 -7.88 -15.55
CA GLY A 86 15.01 -7.36 -14.37
C GLY A 86 15.95 -6.96 -13.23
N THR A 87 17.27 -7.03 -13.41
CA THR A 87 18.21 -6.72 -12.34
C THR A 87 18.15 -5.24 -11.96
N LEU A 88 18.48 -4.95 -10.69
CA LEU A 88 18.41 -3.60 -10.13
C LEU A 88 19.80 -2.98 -9.99
N LYS A 89 19.91 -1.71 -10.35
CA LYS A 89 21.06 -0.87 -10.05
C LYS A 89 20.62 0.35 -9.25
N GLU A 90 21.16 0.52 -8.06
CA GLU A 90 20.89 1.72 -7.23
C GLU A 90 21.27 2.99 -8.00
N ILE A 91 20.40 4.01 -7.91
CA ILE A 91 20.64 5.36 -8.42
C ILE A 91 21.03 6.27 -7.25
N ASN A 92 20.15 6.40 -6.26
CA ASN A 92 20.37 7.12 -5.01
C ASN A 92 19.26 6.81 -4.00
N HIS A 93 19.39 7.37 -2.80
CA HIS A 93 18.35 7.41 -1.78
C HIS A 93 18.34 8.76 -1.07
N ILE A 94 17.20 9.12 -0.49
CA ILE A 94 17.01 10.33 0.33
C ILE A 94 16.12 10.01 1.52
N SER A 95 16.15 10.86 2.55
CA SER A 95 15.18 10.84 3.64
C SER A 95 13.74 10.93 3.13
N SER A 96 12.81 10.20 3.76
CA SER A 96 11.37 10.40 3.55
C SER A 96 10.82 11.59 4.36
N TYR A 97 11.66 12.21 5.20
CA TYR A 97 11.32 13.26 6.16
C TYR A 97 10.21 12.84 7.13
N GLY A 98 10.21 11.56 7.53
CA GLY A 98 9.28 11.03 8.52
C GLY A 98 9.59 9.58 8.89
N VAL A 99 8.79 9.03 9.80
CA VAL A 99 8.95 7.66 10.30
C VAL A 99 8.00 6.70 9.59
N PHE A 100 8.46 5.47 9.39
CA PHE A 100 7.72 4.41 8.74
C PHE A 100 7.06 4.86 7.42
N PRO A 101 7.84 5.35 6.43
CA PRO A 101 7.31 5.52 5.08
C PRO A 101 6.78 4.17 4.59
N ASN A 102 5.50 4.11 4.22
CA ASN A 102 4.81 2.83 4.00
C ASN A 102 4.09 2.74 2.64
N TYR A 103 4.09 3.80 1.85
CA TYR A 103 3.52 3.79 0.51
C TYR A 103 4.16 4.84 -0.40
N LEU A 104 4.32 4.48 -1.67
CA LEU A 104 4.86 5.34 -2.72
C LEU A 104 3.96 5.31 -3.96
N ALA A 105 3.87 6.44 -4.66
CA ALA A 105 3.24 6.53 -5.97
C ALA A 105 4.01 7.49 -6.88
N VAL A 106 4.35 7.03 -8.09
CA VAL A 106 5.02 7.84 -9.11
C VAL A 106 3.95 8.48 -10.00
N SER A 107 4.10 9.77 -10.31
CA SER A 107 3.22 10.47 -11.25
C SER A 107 3.27 9.83 -12.64
N LYS A 108 2.19 9.96 -13.40
CA LYS A 108 2.08 9.37 -14.75
C LYS A 108 3.12 9.92 -15.73
N ASP A 109 3.52 11.18 -15.56
CA ASP A 109 4.59 11.78 -16.36
C ASP A 109 6.00 11.42 -15.89
N GLY A 110 6.14 10.67 -14.79
CA GLY A 110 7.41 10.20 -14.25
C GLY A 110 8.30 11.31 -13.67
N ARG A 111 7.74 12.49 -13.36
CA ARG A 111 8.50 13.64 -12.85
C ARG A 111 8.41 13.83 -11.35
N HIS A 112 7.45 13.18 -10.69
CA HIS A 112 7.23 13.34 -9.27
C HIS A 112 7.03 11.97 -8.61
N LEU A 113 7.48 11.86 -7.37
CA LEU A 113 7.19 10.75 -6.48
C LEU A 113 6.47 11.31 -5.25
N PHE A 114 5.34 10.69 -4.91
CA PHE A 114 4.61 10.98 -3.69
C PHE A 114 4.84 9.86 -2.69
N ALA A 115 5.01 10.22 -1.43
CA ALA A 115 5.18 9.30 -0.32
C ALA A 115 4.26 9.67 0.85
N VAL A 116 3.90 8.66 1.65
CA VAL A 116 3.25 8.87 2.94
C VAL A 116 4.09 8.24 4.03
N ASN A 117 4.29 9.00 5.09
CA ASN A 117 4.91 8.54 6.33
C ASN A 117 3.78 8.17 7.29
N TYR A 118 3.77 6.92 7.74
CA TYR A 118 2.69 6.38 8.57
C TYR A 118 2.60 7.06 9.94
N GLY A 119 3.70 7.66 10.42
CA GLY A 119 3.85 8.06 11.82
C GLY A 119 4.12 6.82 12.68
N SER A 120 3.74 6.83 13.94
CA SER A 120 3.86 5.66 14.81
C SER A 120 2.66 5.51 15.72
N GLU A 121 2.26 4.26 15.97
CA GLU A 121 1.28 3.91 17.01
C GLU A 121 1.92 3.91 18.41
N ASP A 122 3.24 4.07 18.52
CA ASP A 122 3.94 4.22 19.80
C ASP A 122 3.59 5.57 20.44
N VAL A 123 3.28 5.53 21.74
CA VAL A 123 3.01 6.73 22.53
C VAL A 123 4.30 7.22 23.18
N LEU A 124 4.67 8.46 22.91
CA LEU A 124 5.63 9.22 23.70
C LEU A 124 4.90 9.86 24.89
N ILE A 125 5.39 9.62 26.10
CA ILE A 125 4.80 10.19 27.31
C ILE A 125 5.59 11.41 27.75
N ARG A 126 4.91 12.55 27.92
CA ARG A 126 5.46 13.76 28.54
C ARG A 126 4.67 14.09 29.81
N THR A 127 5.35 14.46 30.88
CA THR A 127 4.69 15.04 32.06
C THR A 127 4.63 16.56 31.91
N LYS A 128 3.46 17.15 32.22
CA LYS A 128 3.30 18.61 32.27
C LYS A 128 2.57 19.02 33.53
N ARG A 129 2.73 20.28 33.95
CA ARG A 129 1.86 20.88 34.97
C ARG A 129 0.73 21.61 34.29
N ASN A 130 -0.51 21.33 34.70
CA ASN A 130 -1.67 22.06 34.18
C ASN A 130 -1.76 23.46 34.79
N HIS A 131 -2.75 24.24 34.38
CA HIS A 131 -2.98 25.61 34.87
C HIS A 131 -3.27 25.68 36.39
N LYS A 132 -3.56 24.55 37.05
CA LYS A 132 -3.76 24.43 38.51
C LYS A 132 -2.48 23.97 39.24
N GLY A 133 -1.40 23.70 38.53
CA GLY A 133 -0.14 23.20 39.08
C GLY A 133 -0.10 21.68 39.30
N GLU A 134 -1.15 20.95 38.93
CA GLU A 134 -1.25 19.48 39.04
C GLU A 134 -0.42 18.81 37.94
N ILE A 135 0.18 17.65 38.25
CA ILE A 135 0.94 16.87 37.27
C ILE A 135 -0.04 16.09 36.39
N GLU A 136 0.05 16.27 35.08
CA GLU A 136 -0.68 15.52 34.06
C GLU A 136 0.26 14.73 33.16
N ILE A 137 -0.20 13.57 32.71
CA ILE A 137 0.43 12.78 31.66
C ILE A 137 -0.14 13.23 30.32
N GLU A 138 0.73 13.58 29.39
CA GLU A 138 0.40 13.91 28.02
C GLU A 138 0.94 12.83 27.09
N HIS A 139 0.05 12.31 26.24
CA HIS A 139 0.38 11.33 25.20
C HIS A 139 0.66 12.09 23.91
N LEU A 140 1.88 11.94 23.40
CA LEU A 140 2.36 12.48 22.15
C LEU A 140 2.56 11.31 21.17
N TYR A 141 2.29 11.56 19.90
CA TYR A 141 2.46 10.59 18.82
C TYR A 141 3.45 11.16 17.83
N GLU A 142 4.21 10.29 17.16
CA GLU A 142 5.08 10.72 16.08
C GLU A 142 4.25 11.19 14.89
N GLU A 143 4.70 12.26 14.25
CA GLU A 143 3.97 12.90 13.17
C GLU A 143 3.96 11.99 11.94
N SER A 144 2.79 11.85 11.34
CA SER A 144 2.60 11.29 10.01
C SER A 144 2.50 12.41 8.98
N SER A 145 2.77 12.11 7.71
CA SER A 145 2.80 13.14 6.67
C SER A 145 2.56 12.61 5.26
N MET A 146 2.24 13.53 4.35
CA MET A 146 2.33 13.37 2.90
C MET A 146 3.55 14.16 2.40
N ALA A 147 4.34 13.57 1.51
CA ALA A 147 5.53 14.19 0.95
C ALA A 147 5.52 14.09 -0.58
N ALA A 148 5.96 15.15 -1.25
CA ALA A 148 6.15 15.20 -2.69
C ALA A 148 7.63 15.46 -3.01
N PHE A 149 8.17 14.68 -3.93
CA PHE A 149 9.55 14.77 -4.39
C PHE A 149 9.60 14.94 -5.90
N SER A 150 10.56 15.74 -6.36
CA SER A 150 10.91 15.77 -7.79
C SER A 150 11.79 14.59 -8.17
N LEU A 151 11.64 14.13 -9.41
CA LEU A 151 12.46 13.10 -10.02
C LEU A 151 13.34 13.69 -11.12
N ARG A 152 14.60 13.26 -11.15
CA ARG A 152 15.56 13.57 -12.21
C ARG A 152 15.26 12.77 -13.47
N GLU A 153 15.85 13.18 -14.60
CA GLU A 153 15.70 12.47 -15.89
C GLU A 153 16.20 11.01 -15.84
N ASP A 154 17.19 10.72 -15.00
CA ASP A 154 17.73 9.37 -14.77
C ASP A 154 16.88 8.51 -13.83
N GLY A 155 15.72 9.01 -13.39
CA GLY A 155 14.84 8.35 -12.41
C GLY A 155 15.31 8.50 -10.96
N GLY A 156 16.39 9.24 -10.69
CA GLY A 156 16.84 9.50 -9.34
C GLY A 156 15.92 10.46 -8.58
N LEU A 157 15.90 10.31 -7.26
CA LEU A 157 15.22 11.23 -6.35
C LEU A 157 16.00 12.56 -6.31
N ASP A 158 15.31 13.68 -6.43
CA ASP A 158 15.90 15.02 -6.30
C ASP A 158 15.51 15.65 -4.96
N GLN A 159 14.88 16.82 -4.96
CA GLN A 159 14.50 17.53 -3.74
C GLN A 159 13.07 17.21 -3.27
N LEU A 160 12.89 17.28 -1.94
CA LEU A 160 11.58 17.45 -1.31
C LEU A 160 10.97 18.78 -1.78
N GLU A 161 9.74 18.73 -2.26
CA GLU A 161 9.03 19.89 -2.79
C GLU A 161 7.93 20.38 -1.83
N ASP A 162 7.20 19.45 -1.23
CA ASP A 162 6.16 19.75 -0.24
C ASP A 162 6.11 18.64 0.81
N LEU A 163 5.91 19.03 2.06
CA LEU A 163 5.76 18.14 3.21
C LEU A 163 4.60 18.63 4.05
N ARG A 164 3.55 17.82 4.12
CA ARG A 164 2.33 18.14 4.84
C ARG A 164 2.13 17.16 5.96
N LYS A 165 2.23 17.65 7.19
CA LYS A 165 1.80 16.91 8.37
C LYS A 165 0.34 16.48 8.21
N ALA A 166 0.06 15.20 8.47
CA ALA A 166 -1.29 14.72 8.54
C ALA A 166 -1.93 15.22 9.85
N GLU A 167 -3.08 15.87 9.71
CA GLU A 167 -3.88 16.40 10.82
C GLU A 167 -5.23 15.71 10.84
N GLY A 168 -5.92 15.70 11.97
CA GLY A 168 -7.25 15.12 12.07
C GLY A 168 -7.59 14.70 13.48
N ILE A 169 -8.87 14.39 13.70
CA ILE A 169 -9.34 13.83 14.97
C ILE A 169 -9.23 12.30 14.84
N PRO A 170 -8.40 11.62 15.66
CA PRO A 170 -8.29 10.17 15.61
C PRO A 170 -9.62 9.52 15.99
N SER A 171 -10.00 8.49 15.25
CA SER A 171 -11.30 7.83 15.41
C SER A 171 -11.46 7.12 16.75
N ARG A 172 -10.36 6.54 17.24
CA ARG A 172 -10.32 5.69 18.45
C ARG A 172 -11.41 4.61 18.47
N PHE A 173 -11.91 4.17 17.30
CA PHE A 173 -12.84 3.05 17.24
C PHE A 173 -12.13 1.78 17.71
N PHE A 174 -10.88 1.62 17.31
CA PHE A 174 -9.94 0.74 18.00
C PHE A 174 -8.82 1.57 18.62
N GLU A 175 -8.84 1.72 19.95
CA GLU A 175 -8.17 2.80 20.71
C GLU A 175 -6.70 3.04 20.33
N TRP A 176 -5.94 1.96 20.11
CA TRP A 176 -4.51 2.01 19.81
C TRP A 176 -4.21 2.10 18.30
N PHE A 177 -4.98 1.40 17.48
CA PHE A 177 -4.86 1.39 16.00
C PHE A 177 -5.29 2.70 15.34
N GLN A 178 -6.14 3.48 15.99
CA GLN A 178 -6.65 4.75 15.47
C GLN A 178 -6.42 5.87 16.49
N SER A 179 -5.20 5.92 17.01
CA SER A 179 -4.77 6.82 18.09
C SER A 179 -4.19 8.15 17.59
N ALA A 180 -3.73 8.20 16.33
CA ALA A 180 -3.25 9.37 15.60
C ALA A 180 -3.65 9.28 14.11
N PRO A 181 -3.43 10.32 13.28
CA PRO A 181 -3.52 10.20 11.82
C PRO A 181 -2.49 9.19 11.28
N HIS A 182 -2.92 8.34 10.34
CA HIS A 182 -2.10 7.26 9.79
C HIS A 182 -2.38 7.10 8.29
N PRO A 183 -1.82 7.98 7.43
CA PRO A 183 -1.92 7.82 5.99
C PRO A 183 -1.24 6.52 5.57
N HIS A 184 -1.91 5.71 4.75
CA HIS A 184 -1.46 4.37 4.41
C HIS A 184 -1.41 4.08 2.91
N CYS A 185 -2.01 4.92 2.07
CA CYS A 185 -1.96 4.73 0.62
C CYS A 185 -2.02 6.06 -0.12
N ILE A 186 -1.39 6.07 -1.28
CA ILE A 186 -1.55 7.12 -2.29
C ILE A 186 -2.12 6.49 -3.55
N GLY A 187 -3.25 6.99 -4.01
CA GLY A 187 -3.80 6.68 -5.33
C GLY A 187 -3.69 7.91 -6.23
N ILE A 188 -3.28 7.73 -7.48
CA ILE A 188 -3.26 8.79 -8.49
C ILE A 188 -4.26 8.44 -9.57
N SER A 189 -5.14 9.39 -9.93
CA SER A 189 -6.10 9.19 -11.02
C SER A 189 -5.37 8.93 -12.34
N PRO A 190 -5.98 8.20 -13.30
CA PRO A 190 -5.32 7.88 -14.58
C PRO A 190 -4.88 9.10 -15.40
N ASP A 191 -5.48 10.27 -15.16
CA ASP A 191 -5.13 11.55 -15.81
C ASP A 191 -4.17 12.44 -14.99
N ASP A 192 -3.64 11.93 -13.86
CA ASP A 192 -2.63 12.60 -13.02
C ASP A 192 -3.13 13.92 -12.40
N GLN A 193 -4.44 14.16 -12.35
CA GLN A 193 -5.06 15.41 -11.85
C GLN A 193 -5.53 15.34 -10.39
N MET A 194 -5.74 14.12 -9.88
CA MET A 194 -6.31 13.87 -8.56
C MET A 194 -5.46 12.84 -7.81
N ILE A 195 -5.08 13.19 -6.60
CA ILE A 195 -4.32 12.37 -5.65
C ILE A 195 -5.23 12.09 -4.46
N LEU A 196 -5.31 10.81 -4.09
CA LEU A 196 -6.02 10.31 -2.92
C LEU A 196 -5.03 9.83 -1.88
N VAL A 197 -5.24 10.23 -0.63
CA VAL A 197 -4.54 9.65 0.51
C VAL A 197 -5.53 9.07 1.49
N ALA A 198 -5.44 7.76 1.72
CA ALA A 198 -6.27 7.06 2.69
C ALA A 198 -5.66 7.22 4.08
N ASP A 199 -6.36 7.93 4.98
CA ASP A 199 -5.96 8.08 6.38
C ASP A 199 -6.76 7.11 7.25
N ARG A 200 -6.06 6.03 7.61
CA ARG A 200 -6.59 4.93 8.43
C ARG A 200 -6.94 5.39 9.84
N GLY A 201 -6.15 6.29 10.41
CA GLY A 201 -6.25 6.69 11.80
C GLY A 201 -7.43 7.63 12.08
N CYS A 202 -7.74 8.50 11.12
CA CYS A 202 -8.80 9.49 11.24
C CYS A 202 -10.10 9.14 10.51
N ASP A 203 -10.22 7.94 9.93
CA ASP A 203 -11.40 7.53 9.15
C ASP A 203 -11.76 8.55 8.06
N LYS A 204 -10.76 8.94 7.26
CA LYS A 204 -10.96 9.89 6.17
C LYS A 204 -10.11 9.59 4.95
N ILE A 205 -10.52 10.17 3.83
CA ILE A 205 -9.77 10.19 2.59
C ILE A 205 -9.44 11.64 2.29
N ILE A 206 -8.16 11.96 2.12
CA ILE A 206 -7.70 13.26 1.67
C ILE A 206 -7.67 13.22 0.14
N VAL A 207 -8.29 14.20 -0.50
CA VAL A 207 -8.30 14.36 -1.95
C VAL A 207 -7.63 15.68 -2.28
N CYS A 208 -6.68 15.66 -3.19
CA CYS A 208 -5.95 16.86 -3.60
C CYS A 208 -5.49 16.76 -5.04
N GLY A 209 -4.89 17.82 -5.56
CA GLY A 209 -4.04 17.75 -6.74
C GLY A 209 -2.61 18.19 -6.39
N TYR A 210 -1.81 18.35 -7.44
CA TYR A 210 -0.43 18.83 -7.31
C TYR A 210 -0.19 19.98 -8.29
N ASP A 211 0.10 21.17 -7.76
CA ASP A 211 0.47 22.33 -8.56
C ASP A 211 1.96 22.21 -8.92
N ARG A 212 2.25 21.93 -10.19
CA ARG A 212 3.63 21.73 -10.68
C ARG A 212 4.42 23.04 -10.80
N ALA A 213 3.75 24.17 -10.93
CA ALA A 213 4.43 25.47 -10.99
C ALA A 213 4.86 25.89 -9.59
N GLU A 214 3.97 25.71 -8.62
CA GLU A 214 4.20 26.04 -7.21
C GLU A 214 4.90 24.92 -6.42
N ARG A 215 5.01 23.73 -7.03
CA ARG A 215 5.64 22.52 -6.47
C ARG A 215 5.05 22.14 -5.10
N LYS A 216 3.71 22.09 -5.01
CA LYS A 216 2.99 21.81 -3.77
C LYS A 216 1.62 21.17 -4.00
N TYR A 217 1.10 20.46 -2.99
CA TYR A 217 -0.27 19.97 -3.02
C TYR A 217 -1.28 21.12 -3.07
N SER A 218 -2.33 20.97 -3.86
CA SER A 218 -3.35 21.99 -4.14
C SER A 218 -4.78 21.45 -3.94
N ASP A 219 -5.73 22.35 -3.67
CA ASP A 219 -7.18 22.09 -3.47
C ASP A 219 -7.45 20.81 -2.66
N ILE A 220 -7.09 20.88 -1.37
CA ILE A 220 -7.20 19.76 -0.44
C ILE A 220 -8.61 19.70 0.12
N HIS A 221 -9.23 18.55 -0.04
CA HIS A 221 -10.55 18.20 0.46
C HIS A 221 -10.45 16.98 1.36
N GLU A 222 -11.26 16.94 2.42
CA GLU A 222 -11.36 15.78 3.31
C GLU A 222 -12.72 15.13 3.17
N TYR A 223 -12.73 13.83 2.93
CA TYR A 223 -13.93 13.01 2.81
C TYR A 223 -13.98 12.05 3.99
N PRO A 224 -14.83 12.31 5.00
CA PRO A 224 -14.99 11.37 6.10
C PRO A 224 -15.62 10.08 5.59
N VAL A 225 -15.12 8.94 6.08
CA VAL A 225 -15.82 7.66 5.98
C VAL A 225 -16.51 7.37 7.31
N SER A 226 -17.31 6.30 7.36
CA SER A 226 -17.90 5.90 8.64
C SER A 226 -16.80 5.56 9.65
N ARG A 227 -17.04 5.95 10.90
CA ARG A 227 -16.15 5.66 12.01
C ARG A 227 -15.88 4.14 12.13
N GLY A 228 -14.62 3.77 12.21
CA GLY A 228 -14.13 2.39 12.32
C GLY A 228 -13.78 1.72 11.00
N ILE A 229 -13.96 2.38 9.85
CA ILE A 229 -13.59 1.79 8.55
C ILE A 229 -12.06 1.63 8.45
N GLY A 230 -11.31 2.65 8.83
CA GLY A 230 -9.87 2.75 8.68
C GLY A 230 -9.41 2.59 7.24
N PRO A 231 -9.64 3.59 6.35
CA PRO A 231 -9.17 3.55 4.96
C PRO A 231 -7.67 3.21 4.87
N ARG A 232 -7.32 2.17 4.11
CA ARG A 232 -5.95 1.65 4.02
C ARG A 232 -5.38 1.75 2.62
N ASN A 233 -5.92 0.98 1.66
CA ASN A 233 -5.49 0.98 0.26
C ASN A 233 -6.62 1.52 -0.63
N CYS A 234 -6.24 2.17 -1.74
CA CYS A 234 -7.19 2.55 -2.77
C CYS A 234 -6.69 2.18 -4.16
N ILE A 235 -7.60 1.98 -5.10
CA ILE A 235 -7.27 1.69 -6.49
C ILE A 235 -8.28 2.34 -7.43
N PHE A 236 -7.75 3.08 -8.40
CA PHE A 236 -8.53 3.66 -9.48
C PHE A 236 -8.85 2.59 -10.53
N HIS A 237 -10.09 2.58 -10.98
CA HIS A 237 -10.48 1.72 -12.09
C HIS A 237 -9.81 2.20 -13.40
N PRO A 238 -9.31 1.29 -14.27
CA PRO A 238 -8.59 1.66 -15.49
C PRO A 238 -9.37 2.58 -16.45
N ASN A 239 -10.71 2.52 -16.43
CA ASN A 239 -11.56 3.39 -17.25
C ASN A 239 -11.65 4.86 -16.78
N GLY A 240 -11.07 5.21 -15.64
CA GLY A 240 -11.05 6.59 -15.14
C GLY A 240 -12.36 7.11 -14.53
N ASN A 241 -13.33 6.25 -14.18
CA ASN A 241 -14.63 6.71 -13.65
C ASN A 241 -14.88 6.34 -12.18
N MET A 242 -14.19 5.33 -11.67
CA MET A 242 -14.39 4.78 -10.34
C MET A 242 -13.09 4.70 -9.56
N VAL A 243 -13.19 4.88 -8.25
CA VAL A 243 -12.13 4.55 -7.30
C VAL A 243 -12.70 3.72 -6.16
N TYR A 244 -11.95 2.71 -5.74
CA TYR A 244 -12.34 1.82 -4.65
C TYR A 244 -11.38 2.03 -3.49
N VAL A 245 -11.95 2.22 -2.29
CA VAL A 245 -11.19 2.45 -1.06
C VAL A 245 -11.48 1.31 -0.09
N LEU A 246 -10.42 0.65 0.37
CA LEU A 246 -10.47 -0.49 1.27
C LEU A 246 -10.33 -0.03 2.72
N GLY A 247 -11.22 -0.49 3.60
CA GLY A 247 -11.07 -0.37 5.05
C GLY A 247 -10.23 -1.51 5.63
N GLU A 248 -9.36 -1.20 6.58
CA GLU A 248 -8.53 -2.17 7.31
C GLU A 248 -9.12 -2.55 8.67
N VAL A 249 -9.69 -1.57 9.37
CA VAL A 249 -10.22 -1.78 10.72
C VAL A 249 -11.57 -2.48 10.63
N GLN A 250 -12.37 -2.15 9.61
CA GLN A 250 -13.56 -2.92 9.24
C GLN A 250 -13.51 -3.38 7.78
N PRO A 251 -14.04 -4.59 7.49
CA PRO A 251 -13.83 -5.27 6.21
C PRO A 251 -14.78 -4.78 5.12
N TYR A 252 -14.63 -3.52 4.72
CA TYR A 252 -15.44 -2.91 3.66
C TYR A 252 -14.59 -2.41 2.50
N VAL A 253 -15.07 -2.62 1.28
CA VAL A 253 -14.69 -1.77 0.14
C VAL A 253 -15.78 -0.74 -0.08
N ILE A 254 -15.37 0.51 -0.24
CA ILE A 254 -16.23 1.63 -0.59
C ILE A 254 -15.97 2.00 -2.05
N ALA A 255 -17.01 1.98 -2.87
CA ALA A 255 -16.95 2.38 -4.27
C ALA A 255 -17.35 3.85 -4.41
N TYR A 256 -16.49 4.67 -5.00
CA TYR A 256 -16.75 6.07 -5.30
C TYR A 256 -16.74 6.30 -6.80
N GLN A 257 -17.75 7.01 -7.28
CA GLN A 257 -17.65 7.72 -8.55
C GLN A 257 -16.89 9.02 -8.29
N TYR A 258 -15.99 9.41 -9.17
CA TYR A 258 -15.21 10.64 -9.00
C TYR A 258 -15.17 11.49 -10.27
N ASP A 259 -14.86 12.76 -10.08
CA ASP A 259 -14.51 13.71 -11.13
C ASP A 259 -13.12 14.28 -10.80
N SER A 260 -12.12 13.95 -11.62
CA SER A 260 -10.72 14.32 -11.37
C SER A 260 -10.44 15.83 -11.48
N LYS A 261 -11.25 16.56 -12.26
CA LYS A 261 -11.06 17.99 -12.50
C LYS A 261 -11.57 18.83 -11.34
N THR A 262 -12.73 18.45 -10.81
CA THR A 262 -13.35 19.08 -9.64
C THR A 262 -12.88 18.44 -8.33
N ARG A 263 -12.21 17.28 -8.40
CA ARG A 263 -11.73 16.49 -7.25
C ARG A 263 -12.86 16.10 -6.30
N MET A 264 -14.04 15.90 -6.87
CA MET A 264 -15.25 15.51 -6.15
C MET A 264 -15.44 13.99 -6.17
N MET A 265 -15.85 13.43 -5.05
CA MET A 265 -16.23 12.01 -4.95
C MET A 265 -17.65 11.84 -4.44
N VAL A 266 -18.36 10.86 -5.01
CA VAL A 266 -19.70 10.45 -4.58
C VAL A 266 -19.69 8.96 -4.28
N GLU A 267 -19.99 8.62 -3.03
CA GLU A 267 -20.12 7.22 -2.61
C GLU A 267 -21.29 6.55 -3.35
N LYS A 268 -21.03 5.40 -3.97
CA LYS A 268 -22.02 4.60 -4.69
C LYS A 268 -22.48 3.40 -3.90
N GLN A 269 -21.56 2.76 -3.18
CA GLN A 269 -21.81 1.50 -2.49
C GLN A 269 -20.74 1.22 -1.44
N ARG A 270 -21.10 0.43 -0.44
CA ARG A 270 -20.17 -0.29 0.43
C ARG A 270 -20.45 -1.79 0.38
N CYS A 271 -19.40 -2.59 0.33
CA CYS A 271 -19.49 -4.05 0.28
C CYS A 271 -18.59 -4.69 1.33
N LEU A 272 -19.13 -5.70 2.02
CA LEU A 272 -18.35 -6.52 2.94
C LEU A 272 -17.36 -7.40 2.17
N THR A 273 -16.10 -7.35 2.56
CA THR A 273 -15.02 -8.21 2.03
C THR A 273 -14.93 -9.52 2.81
N ALA A 274 -15.55 -9.60 3.98
CA ALA A 274 -15.52 -10.73 4.91
C ALA A 274 -16.94 -11.16 5.29
N ASP A 275 -17.08 -12.29 5.98
CA ASP A 275 -18.38 -12.70 6.56
C ASP A 275 -18.74 -11.80 7.75
N GLU A 276 -20.03 -11.68 8.07
CA GLU A 276 -20.50 -10.75 9.12
C GLU A 276 -19.93 -11.12 10.51
N GLU A 277 -19.73 -12.41 10.77
CA GLU A 277 -19.13 -12.88 12.01
C GLU A 277 -17.66 -12.47 12.18
N GLU A 278 -16.99 -12.08 11.10
CA GLU A 278 -15.58 -11.67 11.07
C GLU A 278 -15.42 -10.16 11.31
N ILE A 279 -16.51 -9.40 11.40
CA ILE A 279 -16.48 -7.96 11.70
C ILE A 279 -16.14 -7.74 13.18
N TYR A 280 -15.22 -6.80 13.44
CA TYR A 280 -14.89 -6.34 14.78
C TYR A 280 -16.06 -5.59 15.41
N ASP A 281 -16.47 -6.01 16.61
CA ASP A 281 -17.64 -5.51 17.32
C ASP A 281 -17.36 -4.33 18.25
N GLY A 282 -16.10 -3.86 18.31
CA GLY A 282 -15.67 -2.78 19.20
C GLY A 282 -15.52 -3.19 20.66
N LYS A 283 -15.57 -4.48 20.99
CA LYS A 283 -15.58 -4.99 22.37
C LYS A 283 -14.64 -6.19 22.58
N GLU A 284 -15.19 -7.40 22.51
CA GLU A 284 -14.59 -8.61 23.10
C GLU A 284 -13.82 -9.47 22.10
N LYS A 285 -14.10 -9.34 20.79
CA LYS A 285 -13.41 -10.16 19.79
C LYS A 285 -11.92 -9.82 19.79
N SER A 286 -11.09 -10.86 19.92
CA SER A 286 -9.65 -10.73 19.69
C SER A 286 -9.42 -10.22 18.27
N PHE A 287 -8.58 -9.19 18.14
CA PHE A 287 -8.19 -8.60 16.86
C PHE A 287 -7.84 -9.66 15.81
N PHE A 288 -7.08 -10.69 16.19
CA PHE A 288 -6.64 -11.75 15.28
C PHE A 288 -7.75 -12.69 14.78
N LEU A 289 -8.97 -12.60 15.34
CA LEU A 289 -10.13 -13.37 14.91
C LEU A 289 -11.04 -12.57 13.95
N CYS A 290 -10.77 -11.28 13.76
CA CYS A 290 -11.53 -10.42 12.85
C CYS A 290 -10.84 -10.31 11.49
N ALA A 291 -11.62 -9.95 10.49
CA ALA A 291 -11.12 -9.66 9.17
C ALA A 291 -10.48 -8.26 9.12
N HIS A 292 -9.20 -8.23 8.77
CA HIS A 292 -8.44 -7.02 8.55
C HIS A 292 -7.93 -6.98 7.11
N PRO A 293 -8.67 -6.35 6.20
CA PRO A 293 -8.23 -6.28 4.82
C PRO A 293 -6.88 -5.60 4.69
N SER A 294 -6.09 -6.06 3.72
CA SER A 294 -4.73 -5.59 3.49
C SER A 294 -4.59 -4.97 2.10
N ASP A 295 -4.81 -5.74 1.05
CA ASP A 295 -4.57 -5.27 -0.32
C ASP A 295 -5.81 -5.38 -1.22
N ILE A 296 -5.84 -4.53 -2.25
CA ILE A 296 -6.92 -4.44 -3.23
C ILE A 296 -6.31 -4.38 -4.63
N GLN A 297 -6.79 -5.23 -5.54
CA GLN A 297 -6.32 -5.29 -6.92
C GLN A 297 -7.49 -5.37 -7.89
N ILE A 298 -7.33 -4.77 -9.06
CA ILE A 298 -8.28 -4.89 -10.17
C ILE A 298 -7.62 -5.74 -11.24
N HIS A 299 -8.37 -6.70 -11.79
CA HIS A 299 -7.91 -7.46 -12.94
C HIS A 299 -7.59 -6.53 -14.12
N PRO A 300 -6.54 -6.76 -14.93
CA PRO A 300 -6.15 -5.85 -16.01
C PRO A 300 -7.26 -5.50 -17.02
N ASP A 301 -8.26 -6.37 -17.21
CA ASP A 301 -9.43 -6.10 -18.06
C ASP A 301 -10.51 -5.21 -17.42
N GLY A 302 -10.36 -4.86 -16.14
CA GLY A 302 -11.29 -4.01 -15.38
C GLY A 302 -12.59 -4.70 -14.95
N THR A 303 -12.72 -6.02 -15.07
CA THR A 303 -13.99 -6.71 -14.79
C THR A 303 -14.11 -7.24 -13.36
N MET A 304 -12.98 -7.47 -12.69
CA MET A 304 -12.92 -8.09 -11.36
C MET A 304 -12.07 -7.27 -10.39
N LEU A 305 -12.50 -7.25 -9.13
CA LEU A 305 -11.80 -6.64 -8.00
C LEU A 305 -11.57 -7.70 -6.92
N TYR A 306 -10.36 -7.73 -6.38
CA TYR A 306 -9.94 -8.69 -5.37
C TYR A 306 -9.51 -7.97 -4.11
N VAL A 307 -9.86 -8.52 -2.96
CA VAL A 307 -9.42 -8.02 -1.66
C VAL A 307 -8.83 -9.16 -0.85
N LEU A 308 -7.66 -8.94 -0.27
CA LEU A 308 -7.07 -9.84 0.72
C LEU A 308 -7.60 -9.51 2.11
N ASN A 309 -8.05 -10.53 2.86
CA ASN A 309 -8.42 -10.38 4.26
C ASN A 309 -7.43 -11.15 5.16
N ARG A 310 -6.75 -10.44 6.06
CA ARG A 310 -5.98 -11.04 7.17
C ARG A 310 -6.92 -11.46 8.29
N GLY A 311 -6.56 -12.50 9.02
CA GLY A 311 -7.42 -13.13 10.04
C GLY A 311 -8.07 -14.38 9.44
N PRO A 312 -9.14 -14.26 8.65
CA PRO A 312 -9.71 -15.38 7.90
C PRO A 312 -8.81 -15.94 6.79
N ASP A 313 -7.78 -15.19 6.39
CA ASP A 313 -6.81 -15.54 5.35
C ASP A 313 -7.47 -15.87 4.00
N THR A 314 -8.35 -14.99 3.54
CA THR A 314 -9.16 -15.17 2.31
C THR A 314 -8.86 -14.13 1.23
N ILE A 315 -9.28 -14.46 0.00
CA ILE A 315 -9.40 -13.57 -1.15
C ILE A 315 -10.89 -13.37 -1.41
N ALA A 316 -11.41 -12.17 -1.20
CA ALA A 316 -12.75 -11.80 -1.61
C ALA A 316 -12.75 -11.38 -3.08
N CYS A 317 -13.64 -11.94 -3.88
CA CYS A 317 -13.74 -11.69 -5.32
C CYS A 317 -15.03 -10.93 -5.62
N PHE A 318 -14.92 -9.80 -6.31
CA PHE A 318 -16.05 -8.98 -6.72
C PHE A 318 -16.04 -8.79 -8.24
N GLU A 319 -17.20 -8.94 -8.85
CA GLU A 319 -17.43 -8.48 -10.22
C GLU A 319 -17.76 -6.99 -10.21
N ILE A 320 -17.09 -6.24 -11.06
CA ILE A 320 -17.34 -4.81 -11.27
C ILE A 320 -18.45 -4.66 -12.32
N LEU A 321 -19.59 -4.14 -11.88
CA LEU A 321 -20.75 -3.90 -12.74
C LEU A 321 -20.55 -2.64 -13.60
N LYS A 322 -21.38 -2.49 -14.63
CA LYS A 322 -21.28 -1.38 -15.60
C LYS A 322 -21.38 0.01 -14.98
N ASP A 323 -22.08 0.15 -13.86
CA ASP A 323 -22.22 1.41 -13.13
C ASP A 323 -21.11 1.62 -12.07
N GLY A 324 -20.12 0.73 -12.03
CA GLY A 324 -19.00 0.76 -11.09
C GLY A 324 -19.28 0.09 -9.74
N THR A 325 -20.50 -0.35 -9.47
CA THR A 325 -20.84 -1.09 -8.25
C THR A 325 -20.27 -2.51 -8.28
N LEU A 326 -20.12 -3.11 -7.10
CA LEU A 326 -19.51 -4.41 -6.88
C LEU A 326 -20.57 -5.46 -6.57
N ARG A 327 -20.43 -6.63 -7.20
CA ARG A 327 -21.17 -7.85 -6.89
C ARG A 327 -20.23 -8.90 -6.33
N CYS A 328 -20.40 -9.29 -5.07
CA CYS A 328 -19.60 -10.36 -4.46
C CYS A 328 -19.82 -11.69 -5.19
N LYS A 329 -18.73 -12.34 -5.59
CA LYS A 329 -18.70 -13.66 -6.25
C LYS A 329 -18.31 -14.78 -5.30
N GLY A 330 -17.84 -14.42 -4.11
CA GLY A 330 -17.44 -15.35 -3.05
C GLY A 330 -16.08 -15.01 -2.47
N ARG A 331 -15.66 -15.86 -1.53
CA ARG A 331 -14.38 -15.78 -0.83
C ARG A 331 -13.70 -17.13 -0.93
N ILE A 332 -12.41 -17.13 -1.17
CA ILE A 332 -11.61 -18.35 -1.28
C ILE A 332 -10.39 -18.26 -0.38
N ALA A 333 -9.87 -19.40 0.09
CA ALA A 333 -8.67 -19.42 0.90
C ALA A 333 -7.47 -18.88 0.11
N SER A 334 -6.71 -17.97 0.72
CA SER A 334 -5.50 -17.36 0.14
C SER A 334 -4.29 -18.31 0.10
N LYS A 335 -4.42 -19.46 0.76
CA LYS A 335 -3.43 -20.55 0.83
C LYS A 335 -2.14 -20.17 1.56
N GLY A 336 -2.17 -19.23 2.48
CA GLY A 336 -1.13 -18.99 3.47
C GLY A 336 -1.72 -18.32 4.70
N VAL A 337 -0.89 -17.75 5.56
CA VAL A 337 -1.32 -17.08 6.79
C VAL A 337 -0.97 -15.61 6.75
N TRP A 338 -1.95 -14.76 7.01
CA TRP A 338 -1.81 -13.31 7.03
C TRP A 338 -1.44 -12.72 5.65
N PRO A 339 -2.32 -12.85 4.63
CA PRO A 339 -2.06 -12.34 3.29
C PRO A 339 -1.91 -10.82 3.33
N TRP A 340 -0.76 -10.31 2.89
CA TRP A 340 -0.38 -8.91 3.11
C TRP A 340 -0.45 -8.06 1.85
N SER A 341 0.07 -8.57 0.74
CA SER A 341 0.04 -7.87 -0.56
C SER A 341 -0.13 -8.87 -1.69
N CYS A 342 -0.77 -8.43 -2.77
CA CYS A 342 -0.85 -9.21 -4.01
C CYS A 342 -0.57 -8.37 -5.25
N THR A 343 -0.18 -9.07 -6.31
CA THR A 343 -0.08 -8.51 -7.67
C THR A 343 -0.70 -9.48 -8.65
N ILE A 344 -1.19 -8.95 -9.76
CA ILE A 344 -1.60 -9.71 -10.93
C ILE A 344 -0.57 -9.41 -12.03
N ASP A 345 -0.22 -10.41 -12.84
CA ASP A 345 0.62 -10.14 -14.01
C ASP A 345 -0.12 -9.29 -15.06
N GLU A 346 0.63 -8.61 -15.92
CA GLU A 346 0.04 -7.69 -16.91
C GLU A 346 -0.95 -8.36 -17.88
N GLN A 347 -0.84 -9.68 -18.05
CA GLN A 347 -1.70 -10.45 -18.93
C GLN A 347 -3.00 -10.91 -18.23
N GLY A 348 -3.10 -10.73 -16.91
CA GLY A 348 -4.24 -11.20 -16.13
C GLY A 348 -4.26 -12.72 -15.93
N ASN A 349 -3.14 -13.42 -16.14
CA ASN A 349 -3.12 -14.88 -16.10
C ASN A 349 -2.88 -15.43 -14.69
N TYR A 350 -1.99 -14.78 -13.94
CA TYR A 350 -1.60 -15.22 -12.60
C TYR A 350 -1.72 -14.12 -11.56
N MET A 351 -2.10 -14.52 -10.36
CA MET A 351 -2.10 -13.71 -9.15
C MET A 351 -1.13 -14.32 -8.14
N TYR A 352 -0.34 -13.44 -7.52
CA TYR A 352 0.66 -13.77 -6.52
C TYR A 352 0.31 -13.11 -5.21
N ILE A 353 0.36 -13.86 -4.11
CA ILE A 353 -0.04 -13.35 -2.79
C ILE A 353 1.07 -13.65 -1.80
N VAL A 354 1.60 -12.59 -1.19
CA VAL A 354 2.57 -12.68 -0.10
C VAL A 354 1.84 -12.88 1.22
N HIS A 355 2.31 -13.86 2.01
CA HIS A 355 1.78 -14.22 3.32
C HIS A 355 2.83 -13.95 4.39
N LYS A 356 2.60 -12.93 5.20
CA LYS A 356 3.59 -12.45 6.16
C LYS A 356 3.92 -13.48 7.23
N ASN A 357 2.92 -14.18 7.77
CA ASN A 357 3.12 -15.04 8.93
C ASN A 357 3.43 -16.51 8.55
N SER A 358 3.20 -16.90 7.29
CA SER A 358 3.61 -18.21 6.78
C SER A 358 4.85 -18.16 5.89
N ASN A 359 5.52 -17.01 5.79
CA ASN A 359 6.74 -16.78 5.01
C ASN A 359 6.69 -17.38 3.59
N SER A 360 5.61 -17.10 2.86
CA SER A 360 5.39 -17.73 1.56
C SER A 360 4.67 -16.82 0.58
N VAL A 361 4.89 -17.05 -0.72
CA VAL A 361 4.09 -16.54 -1.82
C VAL A 361 3.24 -17.68 -2.38
N SER A 362 1.91 -17.54 -2.36
CA SER A 362 1.01 -18.49 -3.05
C SER A 362 0.70 -18.01 -4.46
N ILE A 363 0.50 -18.98 -5.37
CA ILE A 363 0.34 -18.72 -6.80
C ILE A 363 -1.02 -19.24 -7.27
N PHE A 364 -1.81 -18.34 -7.85
CA PHE A 364 -3.11 -18.64 -8.44
C PHE A 364 -3.09 -18.36 -9.93
N ARG A 365 -3.73 -19.23 -10.71
CA ARG A 365 -4.11 -18.93 -12.09
C ARG A 365 -5.51 -18.33 -12.05
N LEU A 366 -5.74 -17.24 -12.77
CA LEU A 366 -7.09 -16.68 -12.92
C LEU A 366 -7.80 -17.46 -14.04
N ASP A 367 -9.02 -17.93 -13.78
CA ASP A 367 -9.83 -18.58 -14.80
C ASP A 367 -10.48 -17.56 -15.76
N LYS A 368 -11.34 -18.03 -16.66
CA LYS A 368 -11.95 -17.16 -17.69
C LYS A 368 -12.92 -16.14 -17.10
N GLU A 369 -13.42 -16.42 -15.90
CA GLU A 369 -14.30 -15.57 -15.12
C GLU A 369 -13.50 -14.69 -14.14
N GLY A 370 -12.17 -14.77 -14.17
CA GLY A 370 -11.26 -14.05 -13.29
C GLY A 370 -11.26 -14.59 -11.86
N ILE A 371 -11.78 -15.80 -11.58
CA ILE A 371 -11.72 -16.38 -10.23
C ILE A 371 -10.35 -17.02 -10.01
N PRO A 372 -9.65 -16.74 -8.89
CA PRO A 372 -8.35 -17.34 -8.64
C PRO A 372 -8.46 -18.84 -8.33
N VAL A 373 -7.71 -19.65 -9.08
CA VAL A 373 -7.56 -21.09 -8.89
C VAL A 373 -6.14 -21.39 -8.44
N TYR A 374 -6.00 -21.95 -7.24
CA TYR A 374 -4.69 -22.28 -6.68
C TYR A 374 -3.95 -23.27 -7.57
N THR A 375 -2.71 -22.96 -7.94
CA THR A 375 -1.91 -23.78 -8.85
C THR A 375 -1.32 -25.03 -8.19
N GLY A 376 -1.32 -25.09 -6.85
CA GLY A 376 -0.58 -26.10 -6.10
C GLY A 376 0.81 -25.62 -5.65
N PHE A 377 1.33 -24.54 -6.25
CA PHE A 377 2.68 -24.05 -6.00
C PHE A 377 2.75 -22.91 -4.96
N LYS A 378 3.88 -22.90 -4.24
CA LYS A 378 4.32 -21.83 -3.35
C LYS A 378 5.80 -21.57 -3.55
N THR A 379 6.20 -20.36 -3.18
CA THR A 379 7.61 -19.93 -3.08
C THR A 379 7.85 -19.45 -1.66
N ASP A 380 8.98 -19.79 -1.05
CA ASP A 380 9.33 -19.29 0.28
C ASP A 380 9.78 -17.82 0.18
N LEU A 381 9.33 -17.01 1.15
CA LEU A 381 9.69 -15.59 1.26
C LEU A 381 9.55 -15.16 2.72
N ASP A 382 10.68 -14.99 3.40
CA ASP A 382 10.69 -14.55 4.79
C ASP A 382 10.29 -13.08 4.93
N ASN A 383 9.43 -12.79 5.90
CA ASN A 383 8.98 -11.44 6.26
C ASN A 383 8.45 -10.60 5.09
N GLY A 384 7.94 -11.25 4.04
CA GLY A 384 7.42 -10.58 2.86
C GLY A 384 6.20 -9.72 3.19
N VAL A 385 6.20 -8.49 2.65
CA VAL A 385 5.13 -7.50 2.85
C VAL A 385 4.79 -6.70 1.59
N CYS A 386 5.55 -6.82 0.51
CA CYS A 386 5.21 -6.20 -0.76
C CYS A 386 5.46 -7.16 -1.91
N ILE A 387 4.64 -7.06 -2.96
CA ILE A 387 4.88 -7.75 -4.23
C ILE A 387 4.40 -6.88 -5.40
N LYS A 388 5.22 -6.77 -6.45
CA LYS A 388 4.91 -6.07 -7.69
C LYS A 388 5.37 -6.88 -8.89
N SER A 389 4.56 -6.88 -9.95
CA SER A 389 4.88 -7.51 -11.24
C SER A 389 5.19 -6.44 -12.28
N THR A 390 6.07 -6.75 -13.23
CA THR A 390 6.26 -5.95 -14.44
C THR A 390 6.73 -6.84 -15.60
N ALA A 391 6.16 -6.62 -16.79
CA ALA A 391 6.61 -7.29 -18.00
C ALA A 391 7.71 -6.45 -18.66
N LEU A 392 8.85 -7.08 -18.89
CA LEU A 392 9.99 -6.47 -19.55
C LEU A 392 10.24 -7.12 -20.91
N GLY A 393 10.69 -6.32 -21.86
CA GLY A 393 11.08 -6.74 -23.19
C GLY A 393 12.35 -6.03 -23.63
N PRO A 394 13.10 -6.62 -24.58
CA PRO A 394 14.23 -5.91 -25.18
C PRO A 394 13.75 -4.59 -25.78
N GLU A 395 14.56 -3.54 -25.60
CA GLU A 395 14.29 -2.18 -26.10
C GLU A 395 14.10 -2.12 -27.62
#